data_AF-A0A2M7YWN9-F1
#
_entry.id   AF-A0A2M7YWN9-F1
#
_cell.length_a   1.000
_cell.length_b   1.000
_cell.length_c   1.000
_cell.angle_alpha   90.00
_cell.angle_beta   90.00
_cell.angle_gamma   90.00
#
_symmetry.space_group_name_H-M   'P 1'
#
loop_
_entity.id
_entity.type
_entity.pdbx_description
1 polymer ?
#
loop_
_entity_poly.entity_id
_entity_poly.type
_entity_poly.pdbx_seq_one_letter_code
_entity_poly.pdbx_strand_id
1 'polypeptide(L)'
;MRRTEAQLTLWGEEIERREARLLTQDREPRMVAVLHVDELRVMLVTARERFKALQAEPTVHRDLRTAEFDHAWNELAAAIDRPMPWP
;
A
#
# COMPACT_ATOMS: atom_id res chain seq x y z
N MET A 1 2.92 11.53 12.91
CA MET A 1 1.69 11.22 12.16
C MET A 1 1.67 11.82 10.76
N ARG A 2 1.87 13.15 10.57
CA ARG A 2 1.87 13.75 9.22
C ARG A 2 2.82 13.08 8.21
N ARG A 3 4.00 12.62 8.65
CA ARG A 3 4.95 11.88 7.80
C ARG A 3 4.40 10.54 7.31
N THR A 4 3.70 9.81 8.19
CA THR A 4 3.09 8.50 7.89
C THR A 4 1.96 8.66 6.86
N GLU A 5 1.11 9.67 7.06
CA GLU A 5 0.03 10.00 6.13
C GLU A 5 0.57 10.39 4.75
N ALA A 6 1.58 11.27 4.70
CA ALA A 6 2.23 11.65 3.46
C ALA A 6 2.81 10.44 2.70
N GLN A 7 3.44 9.50 3.40
CA GLN A 7 3.98 8.29 2.77
C GLN A 7 2.88 7.38 2.20
N LEU A 8 1.75 7.21 2.91
CA LEU A 8 0.59 6.45 2.40
C LEU A 8 -0.04 7.13 1.16
N THR A 9 0.09 8.45 1.04
CA THR A 9 -0.30 9.17 -0.18
C THR A 9 0.67 8.87 -1.32
N LEU A 10 1.98 9.02 -1.10
CA LEU A 10 3.02 8.74 -2.10
C LEU A 10 2.96 7.29 -2.63
N TRP A 11 2.69 6.33 -1.75
CA TRP A 11 2.49 4.94 -2.14
C TRP A 11 1.24 4.74 -2.98
N GLY A 12 0.15 5.48 -2.72
CA GLY A 12 -1.02 5.50 -3.58
C GLY A 12 -0.70 6.02 -4.98
N GLU A 13 0.00 7.15 -5.07
CA GLU A 13 0.42 7.74 -6.34
C GLU A 13 1.36 6.81 -7.13
N GLU A 14 2.25 6.08 -6.46
CA GLU A 14 3.10 5.06 -7.09
C GLU A 14 2.27 3.91 -7.66
N ILE A 15 1.27 3.41 -6.92
CA ILE A 15 0.38 2.33 -7.38
C ILE A 15 -0.44 2.79 -8.60
N GLU A 16 -0.99 4.00 -8.57
CA GLU A 16 -1.71 4.59 -9.71
C GLU A 16 -0.80 4.76 -10.93
N ARG A 17 0.45 5.19 -10.75
CA ARG A 17 1.44 5.25 -11.83
C ARG A 17 1.75 3.87 -12.42
N ARG A 18 1.87 2.83 -11.58
CA ARG A 18 2.08 1.45 -12.04
C ARG A 18 0.91 0.94 -12.85
N GLU A 19 -0.32 1.19 -12.41
CA GLU A 19 -1.53 0.84 -13.16
C GLU A 19 -1.58 1.56 -14.51
N ALA A 20 -1.37 2.88 -14.53
CA ALA A 20 -1.37 3.65 -15.77
C ALA A 20 -0.32 3.11 -16.76
N ARG A 21 0.83 2.64 -16.27
CA ARG A 21 1.86 2.00 -17.09
C ARG A 21 1.38 0.67 -17.69
N LEU A 22 0.61 -0.13 -16.96
CA LEU A 22 0.01 -1.36 -17.50
C LEU A 22 -0.99 -1.07 -18.62
N LEU A 23 -1.75 0.02 -18.52
CA LEU A 23 -2.75 0.41 -19.52
C LEU A 23 -2.16 1.05 -20.77
N THR A 24 -0.97 1.65 -20.66
CA THR A 24 -0.32 2.40 -21.76
C THR A 24 0.76 1.62 -22.49
N GLN A 25 1.11 0.42 -22.02
CA GLN A 25 2.00 -0.46 -22.76
C GLN A 25 1.29 -0.95 -24.03
N ASP A 26 1.95 -0.82 -25.19
CA ASP A 26 1.53 -1.37 -26.49
C ASP A 26 1.46 -2.93 -26.53
N ARG A 27 1.56 -3.57 -25.35
CA ARG A 27 1.50 -5.01 -25.16
C ARG A 27 0.49 -5.29 -24.05
N GLU A 28 -0.32 -6.32 -24.23
CA GLU A 28 -1.23 -6.77 -23.19
C GLU A 28 -0.46 -6.99 -21.87
N PRO A 29 -0.89 -6.35 -20.77
CA PRO A 29 -0.24 -6.55 -19.48
C PRO A 29 -0.39 -8.00 -19.06
N ARG A 30 0.69 -8.62 -18.60
CA ARG A 30 0.62 -9.98 -18.03
C ARG A 30 -0.34 -9.95 -16.84
N MET A 31 -1.20 -10.96 -16.76
CA MET A 31 -2.12 -11.14 -15.62
C MET A 31 -1.42 -11.02 -14.26
N VAL A 32 -0.17 -11.50 -14.16
CA VAL A 32 0.66 -11.39 -12.96
C VAL A 32 0.93 -9.93 -12.54
N ALA A 33 1.13 -9.03 -13.51
CA ALA A 33 1.38 -7.62 -13.22
C ALA A 33 0.10 -6.87 -12.80
N VAL A 34 -1.04 -7.23 -13.39
CA VAL A 34 -2.36 -6.71 -12.98
C VAL A 34 -2.66 -7.14 -11.55
N LEU A 35 -2.55 -8.45 -11.26
CA LEU A 35 -2.78 -8.99 -9.92
C LEU A 35 -1.85 -8.37 -8.87
N HIS A 36 -0.60 -8.09 -9.23
CA HIS A 36 0.33 -7.43 -8.32
C HIS A 36 -0.11 -5.99 -7.99
N VAL A 37 -0.59 -5.22 -8.97
CA VAL A 37 -1.13 -3.86 -8.71
C VAL A 37 -2.38 -3.94 -7.83
N ASP A 38 -3.27 -4.91 -8.07
CA ASP A 38 -4.45 -5.12 -7.23
C ASP A 38 -4.09 -5.52 -5.80
N GLU A 39 -3.09 -6.39 -5.61
CA GLU A 39 -2.55 -6.73 -4.29
C GLU A 39 -2.05 -5.49 -3.55
N LEU A 40 -1.27 -4.63 -4.21
CA LEU A 40 -0.77 -3.38 -3.63
C LEU A 40 -1.90 -2.44 -3.21
N ARG A 41 -2.99 -2.37 -4.00
CA ARG A 41 -4.17 -1.56 -3.64
C ARG A 41 -4.83 -2.05 -2.37
N VAL A 42 -5.03 -3.36 -2.24
CA VAL A 42 -5.62 -3.97 -1.04
C VAL A 42 -4.74 -3.72 0.18
N MET A 43 -3.43 -3.89 0.04
CA MET A 43 -2.47 -3.59 1.11
C MET A 43 -2.50 -2.10 1.51
N LEU A 44 -2.59 -1.18 0.55
CA LEU A 44 -2.69 0.25 0.82
C LEU A 44 -3.97 0.61 1.58
N VAL A 45 -5.12 0.06 1.17
CA VAL A 45 -6.39 0.25 1.87
C VAL A 45 -6.27 -0.25 3.30
N THR A 46 -5.73 -1.45 3.50
CA THR A 46 -5.53 -2.05 4.82
C THR A 46 -4.65 -1.16 5.69
N ALA A 47 -3.49 -0.71 5.19
CA ALA A 47 -2.59 0.16 5.95
C ALA A 47 -3.25 1.51 6.32
N ARG A 48 -4.06 2.09 5.42
CA ARG A 48 -4.81 3.33 5.70
C ARG A 48 -5.88 3.12 6.77
N GLU A 49 -6.61 2.01 6.74
CA GLU A 49 -7.60 1.67 7.76
C GLU A 49 -6.96 1.45 9.12
N ARG A 50 -5.85 0.71 9.19
CA ARG A 50 -5.11 0.50 10.44
C ARG A 50 -4.51 1.79 10.98
N PHE A 51 -4.03 2.67 10.11
CA PHE A 51 -3.55 3.99 10.52
C PHE A 51 -4.68 4.86 11.10
N LYS A 52 -5.86 4.88 10.47
CA LYS A 52 -7.05 5.58 10.98
C LYS A 52 -7.48 5.01 12.34
N ALA A 53 -7.51 3.68 12.48
CA ALA A 53 -7.83 3.03 13.75
C ALA A 53 -6.83 3.42 14.85
N LEU A 54 -5.53 3.44 14.54
CA LEU A 54 -4.48 3.88 15.47
C LEU A 54 -4.61 5.37 15.86
N GLN A 55 -5.10 6.23 14.96
CA GLN A 55 -5.38 7.63 15.26
C GLN A 55 -6.59 7.82 16.19
N ALA A 56 -7.59 6.96 16.06
CA ALA A 56 -8.83 7.01 16.85
C ALA A 56 -8.69 6.34 18.23
N GLU A 57 -7.71 5.46 18.42
CA GLU A 57 -7.52 4.69 19.66
C GLU A 57 -6.99 5.57 20.81
N PRO A 58 -7.66 5.57 21.99
CA PRO A 58 -7.13 6.19 23.20
C PRO A 58 -5.79 5.58 23.62
N THR A 59 -4.90 6.41 24.16
CA THR A 59 -3.49 6.07 24.42
C THR A 59 -3.28 4.85 25.35
N VAL A 60 -4.29 4.46 26.13
CA VAL A 60 -4.22 3.39 27.13
C VAL A 60 -4.29 1.97 26.52
N HIS A 61 -4.71 1.83 25.26
CA HIS A 61 -4.81 0.53 24.55
C HIS A 61 -4.09 0.50 23.20
N ARG A 62 -3.10 1.39 23.05
CA ARG A 62 -2.49 1.71 21.75
C ARG A 62 -1.53 0.64 21.21
N ASP A 63 -1.03 -0.24 22.08
CA ASP A 63 0.03 -1.19 21.71
C ASP A 63 -0.43 -2.17 20.63
N LEU A 64 -1.64 -2.74 20.77
CA LEU A 64 -2.21 -3.65 19.78
C LEU A 64 -2.42 -2.94 18.43
N ARG A 65 -2.98 -1.72 18.44
CA ARG A 65 -3.20 -0.94 17.22
C ARG A 65 -1.90 -0.52 16.54
N THR A 66 -0.87 -0.27 17.32
CA THR A 66 0.46 0.04 16.80
C THR A 66 1.04 -1.18 16.09
N ALA A 67 0.99 -2.36 16.73
CA ALA A 67 1.45 -3.60 16.12
C ALA A 67 0.67 -3.96 14.83
N GLU A 68 -0.66 -3.81 14.84
CA GLU A 68 -1.50 -4.03 13.65
C GLU A 68 -1.12 -3.08 12.50
N PHE A 69 -0.89 -1.80 12.82
CA PHE A 69 -0.48 -0.83 11.82
C PHE A 69 0.94 -1.09 11.31
N ASP A 70 1.90 -1.36 12.19
CA ASP A 70 3.28 -1.63 11.83
C ASP A 70 3.39 -2.86 10.93
N HIS A 71 2.61 -3.91 11.20
CA HIS A 71 2.55 -5.08 10.34
C HIS A 71 2.05 -4.72 8.94
N ALA A 72 0.88 -4.08 8.82
CA ALA A 72 0.32 -3.67 7.53
C ALA A 72 1.24 -2.71 6.76
N TRP A 73 1.90 -1.79 7.48
CA TRP A 73 2.88 -0.87 6.91
C TRP A 73 4.09 -1.62 6.33
N ASN A 74 4.67 -2.55 7.08
CA ASN A 74 5.85 -3.29 6.66
C ASN A 74 5.55 -4.20 5.46
N GLU A 75 4.38 -4.83 5.43
CA GLU A 75 3.94 -5.63 4.28
C GLU A 75 3.79 -4.78 3.02
N LEU A 76 3.12 -3.63 3.13
CA LEU A 76 2.95 -2.71 2.02
C LEU A 76 4.29 -2.15 1.53
N ALA A 77 5.15 -1.71 2.45
CA ALA A 77 6.48 -1.20 2.12
C ALA A 77 7.29 -2.26 1.34
N ALA A 78 7.34 -3.48 1.86
CA ALA A 78 8.04 -4.58 1.22
C ALA A 78 7.44 -4.90 -0.16
N ALA A 79 6.11 -4.88 -0.30
CA ALA A 79 5.46 -5.15 -1.57
C ALA A 79 5.71 -4.05 -2.61
N ILE A 80 5.75 -2.78 -2.19
CA ILE A 80 6.06 -1.66 -3.07
C ILE A 80 7.51 -1.72 -3.56
N ASP A 81 8.45 -2.10 -2.69
CA ASP A 81 9.87 -2.23 -3.03
C ASP A 81 10.18 -3.45 -3.90
N ARG A 82 9.26 -4.43 -3.98
CA ARG A 82 9.43 -5.58 -4.88
C ARG A 82 9.46 -5.11 -6.34
N PRO A 83 10.36 -5.67 -7.16
CA PRO A 83 10.34 -5.43 -8.59
C PRO A 83 8.99 -5.83 -9.18
N MET A 84 8.38 -4.89 -9.90
CA MET A 84 7.17 -5.18 -10.67
C MET A 84 7.47 -6.31 -11.68
N PRO A 85 6.58 -7.30 -11.80
CA PRO A 85 6.71 -8.37 -12.78
C PRO A 85 6.31 -7.86 -14.17
N TRP A 86 6.99 -6.83 -14.65
CA TRP A 86 6.78 -6.23 -15.97
C TRP A 86 6.96 -7.28 -17.07
N PRO A 87 6.25 -7.13 -18.20
CA PRO A 87 6.44 -7.98 -19.37
C PRO A 87 7.84 -7.89 -19.98
#